data_AF-A0A4Q1D0R1-F1
#
_entry.id   AF-A0A4Q1D0R1-F1
#
_cell.length_a   1.000
_cell.length_b   1.000
_cell.length_c   1.000
_cell.angle_alpha   90.00
_cell.angle_beta   90.00
_cell.angle_gamma   90.00
#
_symmetry.space_group_name_H-M   'P 1'
#
loop_
_entity.id
_entity.type
_entity.pdbx_description
1 polymer ?
#
loop_
_entity_poly.entity_id
_entity_poly.type
_entity_poly.pdbx_seq_one_letter_code
_entity_poly.pdbx_strand_id
1 'polypeptide(L)'
;MTIVLGYIWFFSLIVKIALHIHLDLKHNRYQGIGSAGMNPFELFFPYSRSVKPSFVKEKKICNVLYRAAIITIVLFFVYAYFSGTKITKW
;
A
#
# COMPACT_ATOMS: atom_id res chain seq x y z
N MET A 1 12.61 12.69 11.90
CA MET A 1 11.34 12.81 11.13
C MET A 1 11.21 11.73 10.06
N THR A 2 12.27 11.42 9.31
CA THR A 2 12.34 10.35 8.30
C THR A 2 11.98 8.94 8.79
N ILE A 3 12.44 8.55 9.99
CA ILE A 3 12.14 7.24 10.59
C ILE A 3 10.64 7.06 10.82
N VAL A 4 9.96 8.11 11.33
CA VAL A 4 8.51 8.08 11.59
C VAL A 4 7.71 7.93 10.29
N LEU A 5 8.10 8.66 9.24
CA LEU A 5 7.50 8.51 7.90
C LEU A 5 7.72 7.10 7.32
N GLY A 6 8.89 6.51 7.54
CA GLY A 6 9.19 5.13 7.16
C GLY A 6 8.27 4.12 7.84
N TYR A 7 8.05 4.25 9.15
CA TYR A 7 7.12 3.39 9.88
C TYR A 7 5.67 3.56 9.42
N ILE A 8 5.20 4.79 9.19
CA ILE A 8 3.84 5.04 8.70
C ILE A 8 3.63 4.42 7.31
N TRP A 9 4.62 4.56 6.42
CA TRP A 9 4.58 3.96 5.09
C TRP A 9 4.53 2.43 5.18
N PHE A 10 5.42 1.83 5.97
CA PHE A 10 5.51 0.38 6.12
C PHE A 10 4.23 -0.22 6.75
N PHE A 11 3.73 0.40 7.82
CA PHE A 11 2.49 -0.02 8.46
C PHE A 11 1.29 0.10 7.51
N SER A 12 1.19 1.21 6.76
CA SER A 12 0.12 1.42 5.78
C SER A 12 0.13 0.35 4.68
N LEU A 13 1.31 -0.07 4.23
CA LEU A 13 1.46 -1.15 3.25
C LEU A 13 1.07 -2.52 3.81
N ILE A 14 1.52 -2.86 5.02
CA ILE A 14 1.16 -4.14 5.64
C ILE A 14 -0.36 -4.24 5.84
N VAL A 15 -0.99 -3.21 6.38
CA VAL A 15 -2.44 -3.20 6.59
C VAL A 15 -3.19 -3.26 5.25
N LYS A 16 -2.70 -2.57 4.22
CA LYS A 16 -3.25 -2.68 2.86
C LYS A 16 -3.16 -4.11 2.32
N ILE A 17 -2.00 -4.75 2.44
CA ILE A 17 -1.78 -6.13 1.98
C ILE A 17 -2.73 -7.08 2.71
N ALA A 18 -2.86 -6.95 4.03
CA ALA A 18 -3.78 -7.75 4.83
C ALA A 18 -5.24 -7.58 4.38
N LEU A 19 -5.69 -6.35 4.12
CA LEU A 19 -7.05 -6.09 3.61
C LEU A 19 -7.25 -6.61 2.17
N HIS A 20 -6.23 -6.52 1.32
CA HIS A 20 -6.25 -7.05 -0.04
C HIS A 20 -6.47 -8.57 -0.03
N ILE A 21 -5.71 -9.27 0.82
CA ILE A 21 -5.82 -10.72 1.04
C ILE A 21 -7.17 -11.07 1.65
N HIS A 22 -7.64 -10.30 2.65
CA HIS A 22 -8.94 -10.51 3.28
C HIS A 22 -10.09 -10.44 2.27
N LEU A 23 -10.09 -9.42 1.41
CA LEU A 23 -11.09 -9.24 0.36
C LEU A 23 -11.03 -10.36 -0.70
N ASP A 24 -9.84 -10.78 -1.09
CA ASP A 24 -9.67 -11.87 -2.06
C ASP A 24 -10.10 -13.23 -1.48
N LEU A 25 -9.82 -13.51 -0.20
CA LEU A 25 -10.32 -14.70 0.50
C LEU A 25 -11.85 -14.71 0.58
N LYS A 26 -12.48 -13.57 0.91
CA LYS A 26 -13.95 -13.43 0.99
C LYS A 26 -14.67 -13.68 -0.33
N HIS A 27 -13.97 -13.48 -1.46
CA HIS A 27 -14.53 -13.68 -2.79
C HIS A 27 -14.04 -14.98 -3.44
N ASN A 28 -13.33 -15.84 -2.70
CA ASN A 28 -12.73 -17.08 -3.19
C ASN A 28 -11.80 -16.86 -4.41
N ARG A 29 -11.19 -15.68 -4.48
CA ARG A 29 -10.27 -15.24 -5.55
C ARG A 29 -8.81 -15.31 -5.12
N TYR A 30 -8.57 -15.69 -3.86
CA TYR A 30 -7.24 -15.88 -3.34
C TYR A 30 -6.66 -17.17 -3.91
N GLN A 31 -5.82 -17.07 -4.94
CA GLN A 31 -5.11 -18.23 -5.50
C GLN A 31 -3.71 -18.41 -4.86
N GLY A 32 -3.59 -18.01 -3.57
CA GLY A 32 -2.39 -18.15 -2.76
C GLY A 32 -1.48 -16.91 -2.74
N ILE A 33 -0.45 -16.96 -1.88
CA ILE A 33 0.61 -15.92 -1.80
C ILE A 33 1.30 -15.74 -3.17
N GLY A 34 1.29 -16.79 -4.01
CA GLY A 34 1.81 -16.76 -5.38
C GLY A 34 0.90 -16.10 -6.42
N SER A 35 -0.43 -16.00 -6.22
CA SER A 35 -1.34 -15.36 -7.19
C SER A 35 -1.77 -13.96 -6.80
N ALA A 36 -1.72 -13.63 -5.51
CA ALA A 36 -1.57 -12.25 -5.05
C ALA A 36 -0.17 -11.67 -5.41
N GLY A 37 0.67 -12.48 -6.06
CA GLY A 37 2.07 -12.23 -6.37
C GLY A 37 2.50 -12.49 -7.82
N MET A 38 1.60 -12.72 -8.79
CA MET A 38 2.06 -12.73 -10.21
C MET A 38 2.50 -11.33 -10.66
N ASN A 39 2.02 -10.28 -9.98
CA ASN A 39 2.63 -8.96 -10.03
C ASN A 39 2.67 -8.38 -8.61
N PRO A 40 3.82 -8.40 -7.90
CA PRO A 40 3.95 -7.69 -6.62
C PRO A 40 3.60 -6.20 -6.76
N PHE A 41 3.69 -5.66 -7.98
CA PHE A 41 3.20 -4.34 -8.34
C PHE A 41 1.70 -4.12 -8.11
N GLU A 42 0.83 -5.14 -8.29
CA GLU A 42 -0.62 -5.00 -8.01
C GLU A 42 -0.89 -4.65 -6.55
N LEU A 43 -0.07 -5.14 -5.63
CA LEU A 43 -0.13 -4.80 -4.20
C LEU A 43 0.30 -3.34 -3.93
N PHE A 44 0.98 -2.70 -4.88
CA PHE A 44 1.29 -1.27 -4.90
C PHE A 44 0.29 -0.44 -5.71
N PHE A 45 -0.82 -1.02 -6.18
CA PHE A 45 -1.88 -0.31 -6.90
C PHE A 45 -3.20 -0.32 -6.11
N PRO A 46 -4.16 0.58 -6.41
CA PRO A 46 -5.44 0.57 -5.72
C PRO A 46 -6.20 -0.73 -6.01
N TYR A 47 -7.00 -1.19 -5.04
CA TYR A 47 -7.86 -2.36 -5.19
C TYR A 47 -8.92 -2.05 -6.27
N SER A 48 -8.73 -2.56 -7.48
CA SER A 48 -9.57 -2.29 -8.64
C SER A 48 -10.76 -3.26 -8.75
N ARG A 49 -10.60 -4.49 -8.24
CA ARG A 49 -11.59 -5.59 -8.41
C ARG A 49 -12.97 -5.24 -7.85
N SER A 50 -14.01 -5.80 -8.47
CA SER A 50 -15.39 -5.67 -8.01
C SER A 50 -15.60 -6.47 -6.72
N VAL A 51 -16.24 -5.87 -5.72
CA VAL A 51 -16.56 -6.49 -4.43
C VAL A 51 -18.06 -6.47 -4.21
N LYS A 52 -18.60 -7.41 -3.43
CA LYS A 52 -20.01 -7.37 -3.03
C LYS A 52 -20.31 -6.05 -2.29
N PRO A 53 -21.56 -5.54 -2.33
CA PRO A 53 -21.94 -4.28 -1.68
C PRO A 53 -21.56 -4.19 -0.19
N SER A 54 -21.60 -5.32 0.52
CA SER A 54 -21.20 -5.45 1.92
C SER A 54 -19.73 -5.09 2.20
N PHE A 55 -18.84 -5.28 1.22
CA PHE A 55 -17.39 -5.08 1.35
C PHE A 55 -16.88 -3.80 0.69
N VAL A 56 -17.77 -2.92 0.22
CA VAL A 56 -17.40 -1.65 -0.42
C VAL A 56 -16.63 -0.74 0.54
N LYS A 57 -16.98 -0.77 1.84
CA LYS A 57 -16.27 -0.02 2.88
C LYS A 57 -14.82 -0.48 3.02
N GLU A 58 -14.58 -1.79 3.06
CA GLU A 58 -13.22 -2.36 3.15
C GLU A 58 -12.39 -2.04 1.91
N LYS A 59 -12.99 -2.13 0.70
CA LYS A 59 -12.35 -1.67 -0.54
C LYS A 59 -11.95 -0.19 -0.45
N LYS A 60 -12.83 0.66 0.09
CA LYS A 60 -12.53 2.10 0.27
C LYS A 60 -11.37 2.31 1.25
N ILE A 61 -11.34 1.59 2.37
CA ILE A 61 -10.25 1.66 3.35
C ILE A 61 -8.93 1.23 2.72
N CYS A 62 -8.92 0.12 1.98
CA CYS A 62 -7.74 -0.35 1.25
C CYS A 62 -7.19 0.73 0.28
N ASN A 63 -8.07 1.42 -0.44
CA ASN A 63 -7.69 2.51 -1.34
C ASN A 63 -7.25 3.79 -0.61
N VAL A 64 -7.80 4.07 0.58
CA VAL A 64 -7.37 5.20 1.42
C VAL A 64 -5.96 4.94 1.97
N LEU A 65 -5.69 3.74 2.48
CA LEU A 65 -4.36 3.33 2.94
C LEU A 65 -3.32 3.41 1.81
N TYR A 66 -3.71 3.04 0.60
CA TYR A 66 -2.86 3.23 -0.57
C TYR A 66 -2.50 4.69 -0.83
N ARG A 67 -3.49 5.60 -0.79
CA ARG A 67 -3.24 7.04 -0.94
C ARG A 67 -2.37 7.58 0.18
N ALA A 68 -2.59 7.14 1.42
CA ALA A 68 -1.76 7.52 2.56
C ALA A 68 -0.30 7.08 2.37
N ALA A 69 -0.07 5.85 1.89
CA ALA A 69 1.27 5.36 1.57
C ALA A 69 1.95 6.19 0.48
N ILE A 70 1.23 6.55 -0.60
CA ILE A 70 1.77 7.43 -1.65
C ILE A 70 2.10 8.82 -1.11
N ILE A 71 1.19 9.44 -0.35
CA ILE A 71 1.44 10.78 0.21
C ILE A 71 2.66 10.74 1.12
N THR A 72 2.79 9.69 1.94
CA THR A 72 3.94 9.51 2.84
C THR A 72 5.25 9.37 2.07
N ILE A 73 5.28 8.59 0.98
CA ILE A 73 6.51 8.42 0.19
C ILE A 73 6.88 9.70 -0.56
N VAL A 74 5.89 10.43 -1.10
CA VAL A 74 6.11 11.73 -1.76
C VAL A 74 6.67 12.74 -0.76
N LEU A 75 6.07 12.85 0.43
CA LEU A 75 6.56 13.74 1.49
C LEU A 75 7.98 13.37 1.93
N PHE A 76 8.30 12.08 1.98
CA PHE A 76 9.66 11.61 2.28
C PHE A 76 10.67 12.07 1.22
N PHE A 77 10.37 11.90 -0.07
CA PHE A 77 11.23 12.36 -1.16
C PHE A 77 11.38 13.89 -1.20
N VAL A 78 10.28 14.61 -1.00
CA VAL A 78 10.29 16.08 -0.91
C VAL A 78 11.17 16.53 0.25
N TYR A 79 11.02 15.94 1.43
CA TYR A 79 11.88 16.23 2.58
C TYR A 79 13.35 15.91 2.30
N ALA A 80 13.64 14.76 1.69
CA ALA A 80 15.01 14.36 1.33
C ALA A 80 15.66 15.33 0.33
N TYR A 81 14.88 15.83 -0.64
CA TYR A 81 15.33 16.83 -1.62
C TYR A 81 15.66 18.17 -0.96
N PHE A 82 14.75 18.69 -0.12
CA PHE A 82 14.93 19.99 0.54
C PHE A 82 15.94 19.97 1.69
N SER A 83 16.07 18.85 2.41
CA SER A 83 17.04 18.72 3.51
C SER A 83 18.49 18.61 3.04
N GLY A 84 18.74 18.63 1.72
CA GLY A 84 20.09 18.61 1.17
C GLY A 84 20.86 17.36 1.56
N THR A 85 20.17 16.27 1.97
CA THR A 85 20.80 14.97 2.12
C THR A 85 21.34 14.61 0.75
N LYS A 86 22.65 14.85 0.58
CA LYS A 86 23.45 14.19 -0.43
C LYS A 86 23.17 12.72 -0.17
N ILE A 87 22.28 12.12 -0.97
CA ILE A 87 22.24 10.67 -1.11
C ILE A 87 23.66 10.36 -1.56
N THR A 88 24.50 10.00 -0.60
CA THR A 88 25.94 9.97 -0.74
C THR A 88 26.23 9.07 -1.92
N LYS A 89 26.87 9.64 -2.93
CA LYS A 89 27.41 8.92 -4.09
C LYS A 89 28.09 7.66 -3.58
N TRP A 90 27.60 6.52 -4.03
CA TRP A 90 28.33 5.25 -3.96
C TRP A 90 29.60 5.34 -4.80
#